data_AF-A0A947HTQ9-F1
#
_entry.id   AF-A0A947HTQ9-F1
#
_cell.length_a   1.000
_cell.length_b   1.000
_cell.length_c   1.000
_cell.angle_alpha   90.00
_cell.angle_beta   90.00
_cell.angle_gamma   90.00
#
_symmetry.space_group_name_H-M   'P 1'
#
loop_
_entity.id
_entity.type
_entity.pdbx_description
1 polymer ?
#
loop_
_entity_poly.entity_id
_entity_poly.type
_entity_poly.pdbx_seq_one_letter_code
_entity_poly.pdbx_strand_id
1 'polypeptide(L)'
;MSTKAHDFRFFRAGGFDQVRLDTGADILNLAQLDQKLWVALACPTTGAEFDPKTLQMLDVDGDGRLRVPDLLAAVAWLEKVLVTLDDLPKRSTSLPLSAISESTPEGRAVRASAGEILKNLGRSADAVTVEDTADTAKIFGATRFNGDGLVPATAADRPEEQKLIEEIIATVGAGELDRSGKPGVSMGAVKAFFEDAGAIEAWWGKAAGDPSLQPLGAATDEGVAAFEAVEAKVEDYFTRCRLAAFDGRATEPLSRPVEDWTALASRSLTTTDDAVKAFPLGRIEPGRPLPLGDGINPSWADAIERLRTSVVVPLLGARTALTWAEWKDLRGRLGAAVAYRSSRPASKAMGLGRERVQAILASGGRASIEALIAQDEALRPQAEAIANVEKAARLYRDFHQLLENFVTFRDFYTRRGKAMFQAGTLYL
;
A
#
# COMPACT_ATOMS: atom_id res chain seq x y z
N MET A 1 14.85 -25.72 38.15
CA MET A 1 15.87 -24.94 37.42
C MET A 1 17.20 -25.17 38.12
N SER A 2 18.14 -25.84 37.46
CA SER A 2 19.50 -25.99 37.97
C SER A 2 20.17 -24.62 37.92
N THR A 3 20.66 -24.14 39.06
CA THR A 3 21.35 -22.85 39.23
C THR A 3 22.83 -22.89 38.83
N LYS A 4 23.24 -23.90 38.05
CA LYS A 4 24.63 -24.05 37.60
C LYS A 4 24.79 -23.43 36.21
N ALA A 5 25.72 -22.48 36.07
CA ALA A 5 26.10 -21.92 34.78
C ALA A 5 26.57 -23.04 33.83
N HIS A 6 26.22 -22.95 32.55
CA HIS A 6 26.62 -23.92 31.54
C HIS A 6 28.13 -23.81 31.25
N ASP A 7 28.81 -24.95 31.30
CA ASP A 7 30.25 -25.04 31.07
C ASP A 7 30.55 -25.07 29.57
N PHE A 8 30.62 -23.88 28.94
CA PHE A 8 30.96 -23.75 27.52
C PHE A 8 32.39 -24.19 27.23
N ARG A 9 32.58 -24.92 26.13
CA ARG A 9 33.90 -25.28 25.62
C ARG A 9 34.34 -24.28 24.57
N PHE A 10 35.65 -24.08 24.46
CA PHE A 10 36.24 -23.13 23.53
C PHE A 10 37.27 -23.80 22.64
N PHE A 11 37.50 -23.23 21.46
CA PHE A 11 38.61 -23.57 20.57
C PHE A 11 39.28 -22.29 20.08
N ARG A 12 40.57 -22.38 19.74
CA ARG A 12 41.32 -21.22 19.27
C ARG A 12 41.33 -21.17 17.74
N ALA A 13 40.86 -20.08 17.16
CA ALA A 13 40.94 -19.82 15.73
C ALA A 13 40.96 -18.31 15.45
N GLY A 14 41.64 -17.88 14.39
CA GLY A 14 41.73 -16.45 14.05
C GLY A 14 42.45 -15.57 15.08
N GLY A 15 43.15 -16.15 16.06
CA GLY A 15 43.89 -15.42 17.10
C GLY A 15 43.16 -15.29 18.45
N PHE A 16 41.89 -15.71 18.54
CA PHE A 16 41.03 -15.59 19.71
C PHE A 16 40.32 -16.90 20.04
N ASP A 17 39.76 -16.96 21.25
CA ASP A 17 39.01 -18.14 21.72
C ASP A 17 37.54 -18.00 21.30
N GLN A 18 37.04 -18.99 20.58
CA GLN A 18 35.68 -19.06 20.05
C GLN A 18 34.92 -20.18 20.77
N VAL A 19 33.65 -19.95 21.10
CA VAL A 19 32.81 -20.97 21.74
C VAL A 19 32.57 -22.16 20.80
N ARG A 20 32.42 -23.36 21.36
CA ARG A 20 31.99 -24.56 20.64
C ARG A 20 30.52 -24.80 20.92
N LEU A 21 29.73 -24.93 19.86
CA LEU A 21 28.30 -25.23 19.93
C LEU A 21 28.07 -26.65 19.38
N ASP A 22 28.67 -27.66 20.01
CA ASP A 22 28.67 -29.03 19.45
C ASP A 22 27.47 -29.88 19.94
N THR A 23 26.76 -29.42 20.97
CA THR A 23 25.68 -30.19 21.63
C THR A 23 24.39 -29.39 21.75
N GLY A 24 23.26 -30.07 21.94
CA GLY A 24 21.99 -29.41 22.22
C GLY A 24 22.02 -28.58 23.50
N ALA A 25 22.78 -29.02 24.51
CA ALA A 25 22.98 -28.27 25.74
C ALA A 25 23.72 -26.94 25.51
N ASP A 26 24.68 -26.89 24.59
CA ASP A 26 25.38 -25.65 24.23
C ASP A 26 24.40 -24.63 23.58
N ILE A 27 23.51 -25.12 22.72
CA ILE A 27 22.49 -24.31 22.04
C ILE A 27 21.43 -23.83 23.03
N LEU A 28 20.91 -24.72 23.87
CA LEU A 28 19.87 -24.41 24.85
C LEU A 28 20.30 -23.31 25.83
N ASN A 29 21.57 -23.35 26.25
CA ASN A 29 22.12 -22.39 27.20
C ASN A 29 22.75 -21.16 26.54
N LEU A 30 22.58 -20.94 25.23
CA LEU A 30 23.21 -19.86 24.48
C LEU A 30 22.96 -18.46 25.08
N ALA A 31 21.81 -18.25 25.73
CA ALA A 31 21.51 -16.99 26.43
C ALA A 31 22.46 -16.68 27.61
N GLN A 32 23.18 -17.68 28.14
CA GLN A 32 24.17 -17.52 29.21
C GLN A 32 25.56 -17.13 28.67
N LEU A 33 25.80 -17.25 27.36
CA LEU A 33 27.07 -16.89 26.75
C LEU A 33 27.20 -15.37 26.67
N ASP A 34 28.29 -14.81 27.23
CA ASP A 34 28.58 -13.38 27.13
C ASP A 34 28.63 -12.96 25.65
N GLN A 35 27.83 -11.96 25.28
CA GLN A 35 27.74 -11.46 23.90
C GLN A 35 29.07 -10.92 23.37
N LYS A 36 30.03 -10.56 24.24
CA LYS A 36 31.40 -10.21 23.82
C LYS A 36 32.16 -11.36 23.17
N LEU A 37 31.70 -12.59 23.37
CA LEU A 37 32.28 -13.80 22.78
C LEU A 37 31.61 -14.18 21.46
N TRP A 38 30.62 -13.40 21.00
CA TRP A 38 29.95 -13.60 19.72
C TRP A 38 30.69 -12.83 18.64
N VAL A 39 30.92 -13.46 17.49
CA VAL A 39 31.62 -12.83 16.37
C VAL A 39 30.74 -11.80 15.64
N ALA A 40 29.44 -12.07 15.53
CA ALA A 40 28.46 -11.11 15.02
C ALA A 40 27.34 -10.87 16.04
N LEU A 41 26.83 -9.64 16.06
CA LEU A 41 25.63 -9.25 16.83
C LEU A 41 24.43 -8.94 15.93
N ALA A 42 24.66 -8.82 14.62
CA ALA A 42 23.61 -8.69 13.63
C ALA A 42 24.05 -9.23 12.25
N CYS A 43 23.10 -9.70 11.43
CA CYS A 43 23.31 -10.01 10.01
C CYS A 43 22.07 -9.68 9.17
N PRO A 44 22.22 -9.32 7.87
CA PRO A 44 21.06 -9.08 7.01
C PRO A 44 20.30 -10.38 6.70
N THR A 45 19.00 -10.28 6.43
CA THR A 45 18.16 -11.42 5.99
C THR A 45 18.26 -11.71 4.48
N THR A 46 18.94 -10.84 3.73
CA THR A 46 19.11 -10.94 2.28
C THR A 46 20.59 -10.80 1.89
N GLY A 47 20.99 -11.38 0.75
CA GLY A 47 22.36 -11.30 0.23
C GLY A 47 23.38 -12.21 0.93
N ALA A 48 22.96 -12.99 1.92
CA ALA A 48 23.76 -14.05 2.52
C ALA A 48 23.67 -15.34 1.67
N GLU A 49 24.76 -16.11 1.65
CA GLU A 49 24.83 -17.44 1.03
C GLU A 49 24.26 -18.48 2.00
N PHE A 50 22.96 -18.35 2.25
CA PHE A 50 22.14 -19.15 3.16
C PHE A 50 20.69 -19.16 2.69
N ASP A 51 19.87 -20.08 3.22
CA ASP A 51 18.44 -20.13 2.87
C ASP A 51 17.74 -18.82 3.29
N PRO A 52 17.28 -17.99 2.34
CA PRO A 52 16.75 -16.66 2.64
C PRO A 52 15.42 -16.74 3.40
N LYS A 53 14.65 -17.82 3.21
CA LYS A 53 13.37 -18.01 3.89
C LYS A 53 13.60 -18.34 5.36
N THR A 54 14.61 -19.16 5.67
CA THR A 54 15.02 -19.42 7.06
C THR A 54 15.43 -18.13 7.77
N LEU A 55 16.20 -17.24 7.11
CA LEU A 55 16.56 -15.95 7.70
C LEU A 55 15.33 -15.05 7.91
N GLN A 56 14.45 -14.94 6.93
CA GLN A 56 13.22 -14.16 7.06
C GLN A 56 12.29 -14.67 8.17
N MET A 57 12.22 -15.99 8.40
CA MET A 57 11.40 -16.57 9.48
C MET A 57 11.92 -16.27 10.89
N LEU A 58 13.20 -15.90 11.00
CA LEU A 58 13.82 -15.52 12.25
C LEU A 58 13.70 -14.01 12.52
N ASP A 59 13.47 -13.20 11.48
CA ASP A 59 13.30 -11.75 11.55
C ASP A 59 11.87 -11.39 11.94
N VAL A 60 11.61 -11.43 13.25
CA VAL A 60 10.26 -11.28 13.80
C VAL A 60 9.74 -9.84 13.68
N ASP A 61 10.62 -8.84 13.72
CA ASP A 61 10.25 -7.42 13.60
C ASP A 61 10.22 -6.91 12.15
N GLY A 62 10.74 -7.70 11.21
CA GLY A 62 10.67 -7.43 9.78
C GLY A 62 11.55 -6.28 9.33
N ASP A 63 12.59 -5.93 10.11
CA ASP A 63 13.49 -4.83 9.78
C ASP A 63 14.61 -5.21 8.80
N GLY A 64 14.62 -6.48 8.37
CA GLY A 64 15.58 -7.04 7.43
C GLY A 64 16.90 -7.46 8.07
N ARG A 65 17.00 -7.50 9.40
CA ARG A 65 18.21 -7.85 10.13
C ARG A 65 17.94 -8.80 11.30
N LEU A 66 18.67 -9.90 11.34
CA LEU A 66 18.71 -10.76 12.51
C LEU A 66 19.68 -10.20 13.54
N ARG A 67 19.28 -10.23 14.80
CA ARG A 67 20.07 -9.85 15.98
C ARG A 67 20.07 -10.96 17.02
N VAL A 68 20.84 -10.77 18.08
CA VAL A 68 20.93 -11.72 19.21
C VAL A 68 19.54 -12.11 19.77
N PRO A 69 18.60 -11.19 20.03
CA PRO A 69 17.27 -11.57 20.54
C PRO A 69 16.51 -12.53 19.62
N ASP A 70 16.63 -12.38 18.30
CA ASP A 70 15.95 -13.23 17.31
C ASP A 70 16.45 -14.68 17.40
N LEU A 71 17.77 -14.85 17.51
CA LEU A 71 18.37 -16.18 17.67
C LEU A 71 17.99 -16.81 19.02
N LEU A 72 17.98 -16.04 20.10
CA LEU A 72 17.57 -16.55 21.42
C LEU A 72 16.08 -16.91 21.46
N ALA A 73 15.22 -16.14 20.78
CA ALA A 73 13.82 -16.46 20.62
C ALA A 73 13.62 -17.77 19.84
N ALA A 74 14.44 -18.00 18.81
CA ALA A 74 14.43 -19.26 18.07
C ALA A 74 14.86 -20.46 18.92
N VAL A 75 15.90 -20.32 19.76
CA VAL A 75 16.29 -21.36 20.74
C VAL A 75 15.13 -21.68 21.68
N ALA A 76 14.52 -20.65 22.29
CA ALA A 76 13.41 -20.83 23.22
C ALA A 76 12.19 -21.48 22.57
N TRP A 77 11.93 -21.18 21.28
CA TRP A 77 10.87 -21.84 20.52
C TRP A 77 11.21 -23.30 20.19
N LEU A 78 12.44 -23.59 19.76
CA LEU A 78 12.89 -24.96 19.47
C LEU A 78 12.89 -25.84 20.71
N GLU A 79 13.23 -25.32 21.89
CA GLU A 79 13.13 -26.04 23.17
C GLU A 79 11.70 -26.54 23.43
N LYS A 80 10.70 -25.75 23.03
CA LYS A 80 9.31 -26.14 23.16
C LYS A 80 8.90 -27.14 22.08
N VAL A 81 9.41 -27.02 20.86
CA VAL A 81 8.95 -27.83 19.73
C VAL A 81 9.62 -29.20 19.66
N LEU A 82 10.90 -29.30 19.98
CA LEU A 82 11.70 -30.52 19.83
C LEU A 82 11.83 -31.29 21.15
N VAL A 83 12.01 -32.61 21.06
CA VAL A 83 12.32 -33.47 22.23
C VAL A 83 13.70 -33.13 22.81
N THR A 84 14.67 -32.84 21.94
CA THR A 84 16.03 -32.41 22.29
C THR A 84 16.60 -31.53 21.17
N LEU A 85 17.55 -30.67 21.51
CA LEU A 85 18.34 -29.88 20.56
C LEU A 85 19.61 -30.62 20.08
N ASP A 86 19.92 -31.81 20.62
CA ASP A 86 21.12 -32.59 20.26
C ASP A 86 21.14 -33.09 18.81
N ASP A 87 20.00 -33.03 18.13
CA ASP A 87 19.90 -33.40 16.72
C ASP A 87 20.28 -32.26 15.77
N LEU A 88 20.22 -30.99 16.21
CA LEU A 88 20.53 -29.83 15.36
C LEU A 88 21.95 -29.85 14.78
N PRO A 89 23.02 -30.24 15.52
CA PRO A 89 24.36 -30.38 14.97
C PRO A 89 24.47 -31.39 13.80
N LYS A 90 23.52 -32.33 13.68
CA LYS A 90 23.50 -33.30 12.58
C LYS A 90 23.09 -32.67 11.26
N ARG A 91 22.46 -31.49 11.25
CA ARG A 91 22.01 -30.74 10.06
C ARG A 91 21.20 -31.62 9.10
N SER A 92 20.28 -32.42 9.64
CA SER A 92 19.47 -33.37 8.86
C SER A 92 18.47 -32.63 7.97
N THR A 93 18.28 -33.08 6.73
CA THR A 93 17.36 -32.46 5.76
C THR A 93 15.90 -32.87 5.96
N SER A 94 15.65 -33.90 6.78
CA SER A 94 14.32 -34.33 7.19
C SER A 94 14.18 -34.21 8.71
N LEU A 95 13.02 -33.73 9.15
CA LEU A 95 12.61 -33.64 10.56
C LEU A 95 11.76 -34.88 10.88
N PRO A 96 12.28 -35.85 11.67
CA PRO A 96 11.50 -37.00 12.12
C PRO A 96 10.34 -36.54 13.00
N LEU A 97 9.16 -37.13 12.82
CA LEU A 97 8.01 -36.86 13.69
C LEU A 97 8.34 -37.18 15.16
N SER A 98 9.16 -38.22 15.38
CA SER A 98 9.67 -38.62 16.69
C SER A 98 10.57 -37.58 17.36
N ALA A 99 11.19 -36.67 16.61
CA ALA A 99 12.01 -35.58 17.14
C ALA A 99 11.17 -34.40 17.64
N ILE A 100 9.87 -34.35 17.31
CA ILE A 100 8.94 -33.31 17.75
C ILE A 100 8.31 -33.72 19.09
N SER A 101 8.35 -32.81 20.06
CA SER A 101 7.89 -33.03 21.43
C SER A 101 6.37 -33.20 21.53
N GLU A 102 5.91 -34.19 22.28
CA GLU A 102 4.50 -34.32 22.67
C GLU A 102 4.21 -33.72 24.07
N SER A 103 5.24 -33.28 24.80
CA SER A 103 5.09 -32.79 26.18
C SER A 103 4.60 -31.34 26.25
N THR A 104 4.85 -30.54 25.21
CA THR A 104 4.48 -29.13 25.12
C THR A 104 3.27 -28.90 24.20
N PRO A 105 2.50 -27.82 24.40
CA PRO A 105 1.45 -27.42 23.46
C PRO A 105 1.99 -27.17 22.04
N GLU A 106 3.12 -26.45 21.92
CA GLU A 106 3.74 -26.09 20.65
C GLU A 106 4.21 -27.32 19.88
N GLY A 107 4.92 -28.25 20.55
CA GLY A 107 5.37 -29.49 19.93
C GLY A 107 4.21 -30.38 19.49
N ARG A 108 3.16 -30.55 20.31
CA ARG A 108 1.95 -31.30 19.91
C ARG A 108 1.28 -30.73 18.68
N ALA A 109 1.16 -29.40 18.60
CA ALA A 109 0.57 -28.72 17.45
C ALA A 109 1.39 -28.95 16.17
N VAL A 110 2.71 -28.78 16.24
CA VAL A 110 3.63 -29.02 15.11
C VAL A 110 3.59 -30.48 14.67
N ARG A 111 3.62 -31.44 15.61
CA ARG A 111 3.59 -32.87 15.29
C ARG A 111 2.28 -33.30 14.64
N ALA A 112 1.14 -32.85 15.18
CA ALA A 112 -0.16 -33.14 14.62
C ALA A 112 -0.28 -32.57 13.20
N SER A 113 0.15 -31.32 12.99
CA SER A 113 0.14 -30.68 11.67
C SER A 113 1.09 -31.37 10.68
N ALA A 114 2.30 -31.75 11.10
CA ALA A 114 3.24 -32.50 10.28
C ALA A 114 2.67 -33.84 9.81
N GLY A 115 1.98 -34.56 10.71
CA GLY A 115 1.27 -35.79 10.36
C GLY A 115 0.15 -35.56 9.35
N GLU A 116 -0.59 -34.46 9.47
CA GLU A 116 -1.67 -34.12 8.54
C GLU A 116 -1.14 -33.71 7.16
N ILE A 117 -0.05 -32.95 7.10
CA ILE A 117 0.65 -32.60 5.85
C ILE A 117 1.05 -33.87 5.09
N LEU A 118 1.65 -34.85 5.78
CA LEU A 118 2.05 -36.11 5.15
C LEU A 118 0.85 -36.89 4.60
N LYS A 119 -0.27 -36.94 5.33
CA LYS A 119 -1.52 -37.56 4.83
C LYS A 119 -2.07 -36.83 3.59
N ASN A 120 -2.09 -35.51 3.61
CA ASN A 120 -2.59 -34.69 2.49
C ASN A 120 -1.71 -34.85 1.24
N LEU A 121 -0.41 -35.05 1.43
CA LEU A 121 0.52 -35.38 0.35
C LEU A 121 0.43 -36.87 -0.10
N GLY A 122 -0.42 -37.69 0.53
CA GLY A 122 -0.55 -39.11 0.23
C GLY A 122 0.68 -39.93 0.63
N ARG A 123 1.51 -39.43 1.54
CA ARG A 123 2.77 -40.07 1.97
C ARG A 123 2.60 -40.77 3.32
N SER A 124 2.95 -42.06 3.36
CA SER A 124 3.10 -42.81 4.62
C SER A 124 4.55 -42.74 5.10
N ALA A 125 5.02 -41.55 5.48
CA ALA A 125 6.36 -41.31 6.00
C ALA A 125 6.35 -40.97 7.50
N ASP A 126 7.50 -41.08 8.16
CA ASP A 126 7.73 -40.77 9.57
C ASP A 126 8.57 -39.50 9.78
N ALA A 127 8.82 -38.74 8.71
CA ALA A 127 9.55 -37.48 8.72
C ALA A 127 9.01 -36.52 7.66
N VAL A 128 9.08 -35.21 7.94
CA VAL A 128 8.75 -34.12 7.01
C VAL A 128 10.02 -33.42 6.53
N THR A 129 10.05 -32.98 5.28
CA THR A 129 11.15 -32.13 4.77
C THR A 129 10.70 -30.69 4.57
N VAL A 130 11.65 -29.79 4.28
CA VAL A 130 11.33 -28.41 3.91
C VAL A 130 10.49 -28.39 2.64
N GLU A 131 10.78 -29.27 1.68
CA GLU A 131 10.04 -29.37 0.41
C GLU A 131 8.58 -29.81 0.62
N ASP A 132 8.30 -30.63 1.63
CA ASP A 132 6.93 -31.04 1.99
C ASP A 132 6.07 -29.88 2.50
N THR A 133 6.70 -28.79 2.96
CA THR A 133 6.04 -27.65 3.60
C THR A 133 6.18 -26.35 2.80
N ALA A 134 7.17 -26.26 1.91
CA ALA A 134 7.49 -25.05 1.15
C ALA A 134 6.52 -24.76 0.00
N ASP A 135 5.78 -25.77 -0.49
CA ASP A 135 4.79 -25.57 -1.55
C ASP A 135 3.42 -25.24 -0.97
N THR A 136 3.32 -24.12 -0.26
CA THR A 136 2.06 -23.61 0.30
C THR A 136 0.99 -23.44 -0.79
N ALA A 137 1.39 -23.12 -2.02
CA ALA A 137 0.48 -23.07 -3.17
C ALA A 137 -0.05 -24.45 -3.58
N LYS A 138 0.68 -25.55 -3.42
CA LYS A 138 0.11 -26.90 -3.59
C LYS A 138 -0.70 -27.34 -2.37
N ILE A 139 -0.28 -26.96 -1.16
CA ILE A 139 -1.00 -27.30 0.08
C ILE A 139 -2.36 -26.59 0.12
N PHE A 140 -2.42 -25.32 -0.29
CA PHE A 140 -3.60 -24.46 -0.20
C PHE A 140 -4.20 -24.01 -1.54
N GLY A 141 -3.53 -24.18 -2.68
CA GLY A 141 -4.01 -23.64 -3.96
C GLY A 141 -5.28 -24.31 -4.50
N ALA A 142 -5.63 -25.49 -3.96
CA ALA A 142 -6.92 -26.13 -4.19
C ALA A 142 -7.94 -25.89 -3.04
N THR A 143 -7.50 -25.30 -1.92
CA THR A 143 -8.39 -24.98 -0.80
C THR A 143 -9.07 -23.65 -1.04
N ARG A 144 -10.38 -23.61 -0.80
CA ARG A 144 -11.21 -22.41 -0.95
C ARG A 144 -10.78 -21.28 0.01
N PHE A 145 -10.29 -21.66 1.19
CA PHE A 145 -9.89 -20.79 2.29
C PHE A 145 -8.59 -21.32 2.88
N ASN A 146 -7.68 -20.42 3.24
CA ASN A 146 -6.35 -20.77 3.75
C ASN A 146 -5.94 -20.01 5.02
N GLY A 147 -6.82 -19.18 5.58
CA GLY A 147 -6.66 -18.61 6.91
C GLY A 147 -5.67 -17.46 7.01
N ASP A 148 -5.49 -16.70 5.94
CA ASP A 148 -4.67 -15.49 5.94
C ASP A 148 -5.49 -14.19 6.06
N GLY A 149 -6.82 -14.30 6.02
CA GLY A 149 -7.76 -13.17 6.11
C GLY A 149 -7.96 -12.44 4.78
N LEU A 150 -7.45 -13.00 3.66
CA LEU A 150 -7.57 -12.46 2.31
C LEU A 150 -8.44 -13.38 1.45
N VAL A 151 -9.55 -12.85 0.95
CA VAL A 151 -10.48 -13.63 0.14
C VAL A 151 -10.36 -13.27 -1.34
N PRO A 152 -9.84 -14.15 -2.21
CA PRO A 152 -9.83 -13.93 -3.65
C PRO A 152 -11.23 -14.13 -4.25
N ALA A 153 -11.49 -13.55 -5.43
CA ALA A 153 -12.77 -13.72 -6.10
C ALA A 153 -13.14 -15.21 -6.30
N THR A 154 -12.15 -16.07 -6.57
CA THR A 154 -12.37 -17.51 -6.75
C THR A 154 -12.89 -18.25 -5.50
N ALA A 155 -12.85 -17.63 -4.32
CA ALA A 155 -13.39 -18.22 -3.08
C ALA A 155 -14.91 -18.00 -2.92
N ALA A 156 -15.51 -17.14 -3.74
CA ALA A 156 -16.96 -16.92 -3.76
C ALA A 156 -17.65 -17.84 -4.77
N ASP A 157 -18.82 -18.38 -4.41
CA ASP A 157 -19.58 -19.29 -5.27
C ASP A 157 -20.48 -18.53 -6.26
N ARG A 158 -20.95 -17.34 -5.87
CA ARG A 158 -21.92 -16.56 -6.68
C ARG A 158 -21.19 -15.55 -7.56
N PRO A 159 -21.51 -15.46 -8.87
CA PRO A 159 -20.87 -14.50 -9.78
C PRO A 159 -20.98 -13.03 -9.32
N GLU A 160 -22.08 -12.66 -8.67
CA GLU A 160 -22.28 -11.33 -8.08
C GLU A 160 -21.24 -11.00 -7.00
N GLU A 161 -20.88 -11.98 -6.17
CA GLU A 161 -19.88 -11.83 -5.11
C GLU A 161 -18.48 -11.76 -5.71
N GLN A 162 -18.18 -12.61 -6.70
CA GLN A 162 -16.91 -12.60 -7.42
C GLN A 162 -16.65 -11.22 -8.03
N LYS A 163 -17.65 -10.69 -8.75
CA LYS A 163 -17.59 -9.36 -9.35
C LYS A 163 -17.40 -8.26 -8.31
N LEU A 164 -18.11 -8.33 -7.18
CA LEU A 164 -17.96 -7.34 -6.12
C LEU A 164 -16.56 -7.40 -5.50
N ILE A 165 -15.99 -8.58 -5.27
CA ILE A 165 -14.61 -8.74 -4.79
C ILE A 165 -13.62 -8.10 -5.78
N GLU A 166 -13.77 -8.36 -7.08
CA GLU A 166 -12.95 -7.76 -8.13
C GLU A 166 -13.07 -6.22 -8.17
N GLU A 167 -14.29 -5.68 -8.01
CA GLU A 167 -14.54 -4.24 -7.96
C GLU A 167 -13.91 -3.59 -6.71
N ILE A 168 -13.96 -4.25 -5.56
CA ILE A 168 -13.28 -3.79 -4.32
C ILE A 168 -11.77 -3.75 -4.54
N ILE A 169 -11.19 -4.82 -5.10
CA ILE A 169 -9.76 -4.88 -5.45
C ILE A 169 -9.39 -3.74 -6.41
N ALA A 170 -10.17 -3.51 -7.46
CA ALA A 170 -9.85 -2.46 -8.43
C ALA A 170 -9.90 -1.04 -7.83
N THR A 171 -10.73 -0.81 -6.82
CA THR A 171 -11.04 0.53 -6.30
C THR A 171 -10.18 0.93 -5.09
N VAL A 172 -9.97 0.03 -4.13
CA VAL A 172 -9.17 0.34 -2.93
C VAL A 172 -7.65 0.31 -3.23
N GLY A 173 -7.23 -0.50 -4.21
CA GLY A 173 -5.83 -0.67 -4.59
C GLY A 173 -5.53 -2.14 -4.93
N ALA A 174 -4.42 -2.40 -5.64
CA ALA A 174 -4.06 -3.78 -6.02
C ALA A 174 -4.15 -4.69 -4.81
N GLY A 175 -5.01 -5.71 -4.91
CA GLY A 175 -5.34 -6.59 -3.79
C GLY A 175 -4.08 -7.21 -3.22
N GLU A 176 -4.02 -7.31 -1.89
CA GLU A 176 -2.96 -8.05 -1.23
C GLU A 176 -2.98 -9.49 -1.75
N LEU A 177 -1.79 -10.07 -1.92
CA LEU A 177 -1.69 -11.43 -2.41
C LEU A 177 -2.01 -12.38 -1.27
N ASP A 178 -3.10 -13.11 -1.45
CA ASP A 178 -3.46 -14.28 -0.67
C ASP A 178 -2.31 -15.32 -0.71
N ARG A 179 -2.24 -16.22 0.27
CA ARG A 179 -1.22 -17.31 0.32
C ARG A 179 -1.21 -18.20 -0.92
N SER A 180 -2.30 -18.24 -1.70
CA SER A 180 -2.35 -18.91 -3.01
C SER A 180 -1.72 -18.11 -4.16
N GLY A 181 -1.25 -16.88 -3.90
CA GLY A 181 -0.67 -15.95 -4.88
C GLY A 181 -1.69 -15.15 -5.68
N LYS A 182 -2.98 -15.20 -5.31
CA LYS A 182 -4.07 -14.47 -5.98
C LYS A 182 -4.38 -13.15 -5.26
N PRO A 183 -4.79 -12.09 -5.96
CA PRO A 183 -5.28 -10.88 -5.31
C PRO A 183 -6.56 -11.17 -4.50
N GLY A 184 -6.56 -10.78 -3.23
CA GLY A 184 -7.69 -10.95 -2.31
C GLY A 184 -8.14 -9.63 -1.67
N VAL A 185 -9.31 -9.67 -1.04
CA VAL A 185 -9.83 -8.57 -0.21
C VAL A 185 -9.69 -8.89 1.27
N SER A 186 -9.20 -7.92 2.04
CA SER A 186 -9.18 -7.96 3.50
C SER A 186 -10.43 -7.31 4.09
N MET A 187 -10.70 -7.58 5.38
CA MET A 187 -11.77 -6.90 6.12
C MET A 187 -11.62 -5.37 6.08
N GLY A 188 -10.38 -4.87 6.17
CA GLY A 188 -10.08 -3.44 6.08
C GLY A 188 -10.44 -2.86 4.71
N ALA A 189 -10.09 -3.56 3.62
CA ALA A 189 -10.43 -3.13 2.27
C ALA A 189 -11.94 -3.11 2.02
N VAL A 190 -12.67 -4.13 2.50
CA VAL A 190 -14.14 -4.18 2.41
C VAL A 190 -14.76 -2.99 3.15
N LYS A 191 -14.33 -2.73 4.39
CA LYS A 191 -14.84 -1.60 5.17
C LYS A 191 -14.59 -0.26 4.47
N ALA A 192 -13.36 -0.02 4.01
CA ALA A 192 -12.99 1.21 3.32
C ALA A 192 -13.83 1.43 2.04
N PHE A 193 -14.01 0.38 1.23
CA PHE A 193 -14.84 0.46 0.03
C PHE A 193 -16.29 0.83 0.33
N PHE A 194 -16.91 0.22 1.34
CA PHE A 194 -18.31 0.51 1.69
C PHE A 194 -18.48 1.90 2.35
N GLU A 195 -17.47 2.38 3.08
CA GLU A 195 -17.44 3.77 3.57
C GLU A 195 -17.37 4.76 2.39
N ASP A 196 -16.49 4.51 1.43
CA ASP A 196 -16.38 5.30 0.20
C ASP A 196 -17.67 5.29 -0.61
N ALA A 197 -18.26 4.12 -0.85
CA ALA A 197 -19.51 3.96 -1.58
C ALA A 197 -20.64 4.75 -0.91
N GLY A 198 -20.75 4.71 0.42
CA GLY A 198 -21.71 5.50 1.18
C GLY A 198 -21.48 7.01 1.08
N ALA A 199 -20.22 7.46 1.16
CA ALA A 199 -19.89 8.88 1.00
C ALA A 199 -20.22 9.39 -0.42
N ILE A 200 -19.99 8.56 -1.44
CA ILE A 200 -20.34 8.83 -2.83
C ILE A 200 -21.86 8.94 -3.01
N GLU A 201 -22.63 7.99 -2.47
CA GLU A 201 -24.08 7.98 -2.55
C GLU A 201 -24.70 9.20 -1.86
N ALA A 202 -24.20 9.54 -0.66
CA ALA A 202 -24.59 10.74 0.06
C ALA A 202 -24.26 12.02 -0.73
N TRP A 203 -23.12 12.05 -1.43
CA TRP A 203 -22.76 13.17 -2.30
C TRP A 203 -23.76 13.30 -3.46
N TRP A 204 -24.03 12.24 -4.23
CA TRP A 204 -25.05 12.30 -5.29
C TRP A 204 -26.45 12.66 -4.78
N GLY A 205 -26.80 12.23 -3.56
CA GLY A 205 -28.06 12.56 -2.91
C GLY A 205 -28.26 14.06 -2.71
N LYS A 206 -27.20 14.82 -2.39
CA LYS A 206 -27.28 16.29 -2.21
C LYS A 206 -27.79 17.00 -3.47
N ALA A 207 -27.28 16.63 -4.64
CA ALA A 207 -27.68 17.25 -5.91
C ALA A 207 -29.15 17.02 -6.29
N ALA A 208 -29.75 15.89 -5.86
CA ALA A 208 -31.13 15.59 -6.19
C ALA A 208 -32.14 16.42 -5.37
N GLY A 209 -31.74 16.88 -4.17
CA GLY A 209 -32.61 17.61 -3.25
C GLY A 209 -32.48 19.13 -3.29
N ASP A 210 -31.52 19.67 -4.03
CA ASP A 210 -31.20 21.11 -4.01
C ASP A 210 -30.97 21.67 -5.43
N PRO A 211 -31.96 22.40 -5.99
CA PRO A 211 -31.83 23.03 -7.30
C PRO A 211 -30.67 24.03 -7.42
N SER A 212 -30.20 24.60 -6.30
CA SER A 212 -29.05 25.52 -6.31
C SER A 212 -27.73 24.82 -6.67
N LEU A 213 -27.69 23.50 -6.62
CA LEU A 213 -26.55 22.69 -7.07
C LEU A 213 -26.57 22.39 -8.57
N GLN A 214 -27.71 22.67 -9.23
CA GLN A 214 -27.96 22.50 -10.66
C GLN A 214 -28.57 23.77 -11.32
N PRO A 215 -27.97 24.96 -11.17
CA PRO A 215 -28.52 26.22 -11.66
C PRO A 215 -28.70 26.29 -13.18
N LEU A 216 -28.07 25.38 -13.94
CA LEU A 216 -28.17 25.26 -15.40
C LEU A 216 -28.77 23.91 -15.82
N GLY A 217 -29.39 23.17 -14.89
CA GLY A 217 -29.89 21.82 -15.14
C GLY A 217 -28.77 20.88 -15.58
N ALA A 218 -28.99 20.12 -16.66
CA ALA A 218 -28.01 19.18 -17.21
C ALA A 218 -26.70 19.83 -17.67
N ALA A 219 -26.71 21.13 -17.98
CA ALA A 219 -25.52 21.88 -18.42
C ALA A 219 -24.68 22.44 -17.27
N THR A 220 -25.04 22.18 -16.00
CA THR A 220 -24.35 22.78 -14.85
C THR A 220 -22.88 22.39 -14.76
N ASP A 221 -22.51 21.14 -15.08
CA ASP A 221 -21.11 20.72 -15.05
C ASP A 221 -20.26 21.49 -16.05
N GLU A 222 -20.78 21.68 -17.27
CA GLU A 222 -20.12 22.48 -18.31
C GLU A 222 -20.01 23.95 -17.91
N GLY A 223 -21.10 24.52 -17.38
CA GLY A 223 -21.15 25.92 -16.95
C GLY A 223 -20.21 26.20 -15.78
N VAL A 224 -20.12 25.32 -14.79
CA VAL A 224 -19.15 25.43 -13.69
C VAL A 224 -17.73 25.37 -14.22
N ALA A 225 -17.41 24.42 -15.11
CA ALA A 225 -16.07 24.34 -15.70
C ALA A 225 -15.71 25.60 -16.50
N ALA A 226 -16.65 26.15 -17.27
CA ALA A 226 -16.45 27.40 -18.01
C ALA A 226 -16.26 28.61 -17.08
N PHE A 227 -16.98 28.64 -15.96
CA PHE A 227 -16.86 29.66 -14.93
C PHE A 227 -15.50 29.60 -14.21
N GLU A 228 -15.13 28.44 -13.67
CA GLU A 228 -13.86 28.23 -12.95
C GLU A 228 -12.64 28.51 -13.82
N ALA A 229 -12.71 28.19 -15.13
CA ALA A 229 -11.62 28.41 -16.07
C ALA A 229 -11.22 29.90 -16.20
N VAL A 230 -12.14 30.84 -15.96
CA VAL A 230 -11.91 32.28 -16.13
C VAL A 230 -12.03 33.08 -14.83
N GLU A 231 -12.53 32.49 -13.75
CA GLU A 231 -12.87 33.17 -12.49
C GLU A 231 -11.74 34.08 -11.99
N ALA A 232 -10.55 33.52 -11.81
CA ALA A 232 -9.40 34.27 -11.30
C ALA A 232 -9.01 35.45 -12.22
N LYS A 233 -9.13 35.28 -13.54
CA LYS A 233 -8.74 36.29 -14.51
C LYS A 233 -9.78 37.40 -14.65
N VAL A 234 -11.07 37.06 -14.50
CA VAL A 234 -12.16 38.03 -14.45
C VAL A 234 -12.11 38.86 -13.17
N GLU A 235 -11.80 38.22 -12.03
CA GLU A 235 -11.56 38.91 -10.75
C GLU A 235 -10.37 39.89 -10.82
N ASP A 236 -9.24 39.47 -11.42
CA ASP A 236 -8.09 40.35 -11.68
C ASP A 236 -8.49 41.55 -12.55
N TYR A 237 -9.21 41.33 -13.65
CA TYR A 237 -9.67 42.40 -14.53
C TYR A 237 -10.52 43.44 -13.80
N PHE A 238 -11.57 43.01 -13.09
CA PHE A 238 -12.43 43.95 -12.37
C PHE A 238 -11.70 44.64 -11.21
N THR A 239 -10.77 43.95 -10.55
CA THR A 239 -9.92 44.56 -9.52
C THR A 239 -9.08 45.69 -10.11
N ARG A 240 -8.46 45.49 -11.27
CA ARG A 240 -7.68 46.52 -11.97
C ARG A 240 -8.54 47.72 -12.38
N CYS A 241 -9.72 47.49 -12.99
CA CYS A 241 -10.64 48.57 -13.37
C CYS A 241 -11.16 49.36 -12.17
N ARG A 242 -11.34 48.72 -11.00
CA ARG A 242 -11.73 49.38 -9.76
C ARG A 242 -10.59 50.17 -9.12
N LEU A 243 -9.35 49.68 -9.19
CA LEU A 243 -8.16 50.45 -8.77
C LEU A 243 -7.96 51.70 -9.64
N ALA A 244 -8.14 51.57 -10.97
CA ALA A 244 -8.11 52.70 -11.89
C ALA A 244 -9.22 53.74 -11.59
N ALA A 245 -10.41 53.29 -11.16
CA ALA A 245 -11.47 54.19 -10.72
C ALA A 245 -11.21 54.86 -9.37
N PHE A 246 -10.47 54.18 -8.47
CA PHE A 246 -10.07 54.73 -7.17
C PHE A 246 -8.99 55.79 -7.31
N ASP A 247 -7.96 55.52 -8.13
CA ASP A 247 -6.88 56.46 -8.43
C ASP A 247 -6.47 56.32 -9.90
N GLY A 248 -6.68 57.39 -10.69
CA GLY A 248 -6.38 57.39 -12.11
C GLY A 248 -4.93 57.06 -12.45
N ARG A 249 -3.99 57.28 -11.52
CA ARG A 249 -2.56 56.91 -11.67
C ARG A 249 -2.34 55.40 -11.82
N ALA A 250 -3.29 54.57 -11.40
CA ALA A 250 -3.20 53.13 -11.51
C ALA A 250 -3.52 52.60 -12.93
N THR A 251 -4.19 53.40 -13.77
CA THR A 251 -4.70 52.96 -15.08
C THR A 251 -3.60 52.45 -16.02
N GLU A 252 -2.53 53.23 -16.16
CA GLU A 252 -1.42 52.92 -17.08
C GLU A 252 -0.55 51.75 -16.57
N PRO A 253 -0.06 51.73 -15.31
CA PRO A 253 0.69 50.59 -14.78
C PRO A 253 -0.09 49.26 -14.81
N LEU A 254 -1.42 49.30 -14.60
CA LEU A 254 -2.26 48.09 -14.57
C LEU A 254 -2.66 47.59 -15.96
N SER A 255 -2.50 48.40 -17.01
CA SER A 255 -2.73 48.03 -18.43
C SER A 255 -1.55 47.30 -19.06
N ARG A 256 -0.45 47.10 -18.30
CA ARG A 256 0.90 46.71 -18.74
C ARG A 256 1.63 47.84 -19.48
N PRO A 257 2.89 48.15 -19.13
CA PRO A 257 3.67 49.19 -19.77
C PRO A 257 4.09 48.82 -21.21
N VAL A 258 4.52 49.82 -21.99
CA VAL A 258 4.88 49.68 -23.43
C VAL A 258 6.05 48.72 -23.65
N GLU A 259 6.94 48.61 -22.68
CA GLU A 259 8.10 47.71 -22.71
C GLU A 259 7.67 46.24 -22.78
N ASP A 260 6.57 45.86 -22.12
CA ASP A 260 6.03 44.50 -22.21
C ASP A 260 5.52 44.19 -23.62
N TRP A 261 4.95 45.17 -24.33
CA TRP A 261 4.56 45.02 -25.73
C TRP A 261 5.78 44.91 -26.66
N THR A 262 6.83 45.67 -26.37
CA THR A 262 8.07 45.65 -27.14
C THR A 262 8.76 44.29 -27.02
N ALA A 263 8.73 43.68 -25.81
CA ALA A 263 9.25 42.34 -25.56
C ALA A 263 8.44 41.21 -26.24
N LEU A 264 7.18 41.46 -26.60
CA LEU A 264 6.35 40.54 -27.41
C LEU A 264 6.56 40.75 -28.92
N ALA A 265 6.86 41.96 -29.36
CA ALA A 265 6.98 42.27 -30.79
C ALA A 265 8.15 41.55 -31.48
N SER A 266 9.19 41.17 -30.74
CA SER A 266 10.38 40.51 -31.28
C SER A 266 10.27 38.98 -31.44
N ARG A 267 9.10 38.39 -31.14
CA ARG A 267 8.88 36.94 -31.19
C ARG A 267 7.64 36.59 -32.02
N SER A 268 7.53 35.32 -32.43
CA SER A 268 6.29 34.78 -32.97
C SER A 268 5.28 34.61 -31.83
N LEU A 269 4.07 35.14 -32.00
CA LEU A 269 3.02 35.13 -30.99
C LEU A 269 1.93 34.12 -31.34
N THR A 270 1.46 33.38 -30.34
CA THR A 270 0.30 32.50 -30.44
C THR A 270 -0.69 32.83 -29.33
N THR A 271 -1.96 32.48 -29.51
CA THR A 271 -2.98 32.62 -28.46
C THR A 271 -2.71 31.73 -27.24
N THR A 272 -1.80 30.76 -27.36
CA THR A 272 -1.38 29.88 -26.27
C THR A 272 -0.17 30.40 -25.48
N ASP A 273 0.50 31.47 -25.94
CA ASP A 273 1.68 32.05 -25.27
C ASP A 273 1.32 32.57 -23.87
N ASP A 274 2.04 32.09 -22.86
CA ASP A 274 1.82 32.46 -21.46
C ASP A 274 2.10 33.95 -21.21
N ALA A 275 3.03 34.56 -21.96
CA ALA A 275 3.30 35.98 -21.87
C ALA A 275 2.11 36.82 -22.39
N VAL A 276 1.36 36.33 -23.38
CA VAL A 276 0.14 36.98 -23.87
C VAL A 276 -1.04 36.73 -22.92
N LYS A 277 -1.19 35.50 -22.39
CA LYS A 277 -2.19 35.17 -21.36
C LYS A 277 -2.06 36.02 -20.10
N ALA A 278 -0.85 36.44 -19.75
CA ALA A 278 -0.58 37.28 -18.59
C ALA A 278 -1.20 38.68 -18.71
N PHE A 279 -1.42 39.21 -19.93
CA PHE A 279 -2.05 40.51 -20.12
C PHE A 279 -3.49 40.54 -19.60
N PRO A 280 -4.02 41.71 -19.18
CA PRO A 280 -5.42 41.84 -18.76
C PRO A 280 -6.42 41.33 -19.81
N LEU A 281 -7.63 40.95 -19.38
CA LEU A 281 -8.67 40.45 -20.30
C LEU A 281 -9.09 41.49 -21.34
N GLY A 282 -9.10 42.77 -20.96
CA GLY A 282 -9.39 43.88 -21.86
C GLY A 282 -8.65 45.11 -21.37
N ARG A 283 -8.86 46.26 -22.02
CA ARG A 283 -8.22 47.50 -21.56
C ARG A 283 -8.71 47.86 -20.15
N ILE A 284 -7.80 48.37 -19.33
CA ILE A 284 -8.12 48.81 -17.97
C ILE A 284 -8.52 50.27 -18.02
N GLU A 285 -9.76 50.55 -17.62
CA GLU A 285 -10.32 51.91 -17.53
C GLU A 285 -11.24 51.96 -16.30
N PRO A 286 -11.45 53.15 -15.69
CA PRO A 286 -12.32 53.32 -14.53
C PRO A 286 -13.72 52.70 -14.73
N GLY A 287 -14.03 51.66 -13.96
CA GLY A 287 -15.38 51.06 -13.94
C GLY A 287 -15.80 50.33 -15.23
N ARG A 288 -14.86 50.03 -16.13
CA ARG A 288 -15.17 49.42 -17.43
C ARG A 288 -15.79 48.01 -17.28
N PRO A 289 -16.94 47.73 -17.94
CA PRO A 289 -17.47 46.38 -18.06
C PRO A 289 -16.54 45.46 -18.88
N LEU A 290 -16.48 44.18 -18.53
CA LEU A 290 -15.72 43.17 -19.26
C LEU A 290 -16.39 42.88 -20.61
N PRO A 291 -15.75 43.12 -21.76
CA PRO A 291 -16.29 42.69 -23.05
C PRO A 291 -16.39 41.17 -23.12
N LEU A 292 -17.47 40.65 -23.71
CA LEU A 292 -17.69 39.21 -23.92
C LEU A 292 -17.45 38.77 -25.37
N GLY A 293 -16.86 39.64 -26.19
CA GLY A 293 -16.56 39.41 -27.60
C GLY A 293 -15.36 40.26 -28.03
N ASP A 294 -15.59 41.23 -28.91
CA ASP A 294 -14.53 42.10 -29.41
C ASP A 294 -13.81 42.90 -28.31
N GLY A 295 -12.50 43.07 -28.47
CA GLY A 295 -11.68 43.84 -27.53
C GLY A 295 -11.21 43.05 -26.31
N ILE A 296 -11.31 41.72 -26.37
CA ILE A 296 -10.76 40.80 -25.37
C ILE A 296 -9.37 40.30 -25.76
N ASN A 297 -8.56 39.94 -24.77
CA ASN A 297 -7.28 39.29 -24.96
C ASN A 297 -7.49 38.00 -25.77
N PRO A 298 -6.85 37.86 -26.96
CA PRO A 298 -7.05 36.71 -27.83
C PRO A 298 -6.76 35.35 -27.16
N SER A 299 -5.86 35.32 -26.18
CA SER A 299 -5.57 34.09 -25.42
C SER A 299 -6.72 33.61 -24.53
N TRP A 300 -7.70 34.47 -24.27
CA TRP A 300 -8.86 34.20 -23.41
C TRP A 300 -10.18 34.22 -24.16
N ALA A 301 -10.19 34.54 -25.46
CA ALA A 301 -11.40 34.72 -26.25
C ALA A 301 -12.31 33.48 -26.22
N ASP A 302 -11.77 32.29 -26.48
CA ASP A 302 -12.56 31.04 -26.46
C ASP A 302 -13.07 30.68 -25.06
N ALA A 303 -12.31 31.00 -24.01
CA ALA A 303 -12.73 30.74 -22.64
C ALA A 303 -13.87 31.68 -22.21
N ILE A 304 -13.81 32.94 -22.63
CA ILE A 304 -14.84 33.93 -22.34
C ILE A 304 -16.08 33.73 -23.21
N GLU A 305 -15.94 33.29 -24.45
CA GLU A 305 -17.08 32.89 -25.27
C GLU A 305 -17.79 31.68 -24.64
N ARG A 306 -17.05 30.68 -24.13
CA ARG A 306 -17.63 29.56 -23.37
C ARG A 306 -18.34 30.03 -22.09
N LEU A 307 -17.75 30.95 -21.33
CA LEU A 307 -18.45 31.59 -20.20
C LEU A 307 -19.75 32.27 -20.68
N ARG A 308 -19.69 33.01 -21.79
CA ARG A 308 -20.85 33.72 -22.35
C ARG A 308 -21.97 32.75 -22.71
N THR A 309 -21.66 31.70 -23.46
CA THR A 309 -22.66 30.74 -23.97
C THR A 309 -23.19 29.83 -22.89
N SER A 310 -22.32 29.32 -22.01
CA SER A 310 -22.69 28.27 -21.05
C SER A 310 -23.15 28.81 -19.70
N VAL A 311 -22.90 30.10 -19.40
CA VAL A 311 -23.25 30.72 -18.10
C VAL A 311 -24.01 32.04 -18.24
N VAL A 312 -23.44 33.02 -18.95
CA VAL A 312 -24.02 34.39 -18.99
C VAL A 312 -25.38 34.39 -19.69
N VAL A 313 -25.48 33.81 -20.88
CA VAL A 313 -26.73 33.79 -21.65
C VAL A 313 -27.82 33.00 -20.91
N PRO A 314 -27.57 31.80 -20.36
CA PRO A 314 -28.58 31.07 -19.60
C PRO A 314 -29.05 31.76 -18.31
N LEU A 315 -28.17 32.43 -17.57
CA LEU A 315 -28.50 32.98 -16.24
C LEU A 315 -28.92 34.46 -16.25
N LEU A 316 -28.40 35.25 -17.20
CA LEU A 316 -28.60 36.71 -17.27
C LEU A 316 -29.22 37.17 -18.60
N GLY A 317 -29.34 36.28 -19.59
CA GLY A 317 -29.75 36.60 -20.95
C GLY A 317 -28.62 37.14 -21.82
N ALA A 318 -28.94 37.50 -23.07
CA ALA A 318 -27.95 38.01 -24.02
C ALA A 318 -27.23 39.27 -23.48
N ARG A 319 -25.90 39.23 -23.49
CA ARG A 319 -25.01 40.32 -23.10
C ARG A 319 -23.82 40.39 -24.04
N THR A 320 -23.36 41.60 -24.33
CA THR A 320 -22.11 41.87 -25.07
C THR A 320 -20.97 42.26 -24.14
N ALA A 321 -21.28 42.64 -22.90
CA ALA A 321 -20.33 42.91 -21.83
C ALA A 321 -20.94 42.55 -20.47
N LEU A 322 -20.08 42.29 -19.49
CA LEU A 322 -20.44 41.95 -18.12
C LEU A 322 -20.01 43.05 -17.15
N THR A 323 -20.91 43.51 -16.30
CA THR A 323 -20.58 44.45 -15.22
C THR A 323 -20.05 43.73 -13.98
N TRP A 324 -19.37 44.46 -13.09
CA TRP A 324 -18.94 43.90 -11.79
C TRP A 324 -20.12 43.39 -10.95
N ALA A 325 -21.26 44.07 -11.02
CA ALA A 325 -22.46 43.65 -10.29
C ALA A 325 -23.01 42.32 -10.82
N GLU A 326 -23.09 42.16 -12.15
CA GLU A 326 -23.52 40.92 -12.79
C GLU A 326 -22.53 39.78 -12.54
N TRP A 327 -21.22 40.06 -12.55
CA TRP A 327 -20.20 39.05 -12.18
C TRP A 327 -20.39 38.53 -10.75
N LYS A 328 -20.64 39.43 -9.78
CA LYS A 328 -20.96 39.02 -8.40
C LYS A 328 -22.26 38.21 -8.32
N ASP A 329 -23.28 38.55 -9.11
CA ASP A 329 -24.53 37.78 -9.18
C ASP A 329 -24.25 36.36 -9.70
N LEU A 330 -23.49 36.21 -10.79
CA LEU A 330 -23.08 34.90 -11.31
C LEU A 330 -22.33 34.05 -10.28
N ARG A 331 -21.38 34.67 -9.55
CA ARG A 331 -20.68 34.04 -8.43
C ARG A 331 -21.63 33.54 -7.35
N GLY A 332 -22.63 34.35 -6.98
CA GLY A 332 -23.66 33.96 -6.02
C GLY A 332 -24.49 32.76 -6.50
N ARG A 333 -24.91 32.78 -7.76
CA ARG A 333 -25.74 31.72 -8.37
C ARG A 333 -25.01 30.40 -8.56
N LEU A 334 -23.71 30.44 -8.87
CA LEU A 334 -22.89 29.25 -9.10
C LEU A 334 -22.17 28.74 -7.83
N GLY A 335 -22.07 29.55 -6.78
CA GLY A 335 -21.25 29.23 -5.61
C GLY A 335 -21.59 27.89 -4.95
N ALA A 336 -22.88 27.56 -4.80
CA ALA A 336 -23.31 26.27 -4.25
C ALA A 336 -22.95 25.10 -5.18
N ALA A 337 -23.15 25.27 -6.49
CA ALA A 337 -22.80 24.30 -7.52
C ALA A 337 -21.29 24.02 -7.60
N VAL A 338 -20.45 25.06 -7.47
CA VAL A 338 -18.99 24.97 -7.39
C VAL A 338 -18.58 24.21 -6.13
N ALA A 339 -19.02 24.68 -4.95
CA ALA A 339 -18.66 24.06 -3.67
C ALA A 339 -19.06 22.57 -3.60
N TYR A 340 -20.23 22.23 -4.13
CA TYR A 340 -20.68 20.84 -4.24
C TYR A 340 -19.72 19.99 -5.08
N ARG A 341 -19.29 20.48 -6.24
CA ARG A 341 -18.36 19.77 -7.13
C ARG A 341 -16.96 19.64 -6.53
N SER A 342 -16.48 20.68 -5.84
CA SER A 342 -15.22 20.61 -5.09
C SER A 342 -15.28 19.62 -3.91
N SER A 343 -16.48 19.34 -3.37
CA SER A 343 -16.68 18.33 -2.31
C SER A 343 -16.81 16.89 -2.81
N ARG A 344 -16.61 16.65 -4.11
CA ARG A 344 -16.66 15.31 -4.71
C ARG A 344 -15.65 14.37 -4.02
N PRO A 345 -16.09 13.19 -3.52
CA PRO A 345 -15.19 12.22 -2.90
C PRO A 345 -14.05 11.79 -3.83
N ALA A 346 -12.82 11.81 -3.31
CA ALA A 346 -11.61 11.40 -4.03
C ALA A 346 -11.41 9.87 -3.98
N SER A 347 -12.43 9.11 -4.38
CA SER A 347 -12.41 7.65 -4.38
C SER A 347 -12.48 7.08 -5.80
N LYS A 348 -11.72 6.02 -6.09
CA LYS A 348 -11.78 5.30 -7.37
C LYS A 348 -13.13 4.61 -7.57
N ALA A 349 -13.88 4.34 -6.50
CA ALA A 349 -15.24 3.79 -6.58
C ALA A 349 -16.21 4.70 -7.34
N MET A 350 -15.90 6.00 -7.49
CA MET A 350 -16.62 6.91 -8.39
C MET A 350 -16.69 6.40 -9.83
N GLY A 351 -15.68 5.65 -10.29
CA GLY A 351 -15.61 5.07 -11.63
C GLY A 351 -16.62 3.96 -11.90
N LEU A 352 -17.22 3.36 -10.86
CA LEU A 352 -18.26 2.35 -11.00
C LEU A 352 -19.58 2.93 -11.52
N GLY A 353 -19.79 4.24 -11.34
CA GLY A 353 -21.02 4.93 -11.73
C GLY A 353 -22.15 4.76 -10.72
N ARG A 354 -23.16 5.62 -10.86
CA ARG A 354 -24.25 5.79 -9.87
C ARG A 354 -25.07 4.53 -9.67
N GLU A 355 -25.54 3.93 -10.75
CA GLU A 355 -26.41 2.76 -10.70
C GLU A 355 -25.72 1.58 -10.04
N ARG A 356 -24.43 1.34 -10.35
CA ARG A 356 -23.69 0.22 -9.77
C ARG A 356 -23.43 0.41 -8.27
N VAL A 357 -22.99 1.60 -7.85
CA VAL A 357 -22.78 1.90 -6.43
C VAL A 357 -24.08 1.74 -5.64
N GLN A 358 -25.20 2.25 -6.15
CA GLN A 358 -26.51 2.09 -5.51
C GLN A 358 -26.93 0.60 -5.43
N ALA A 359 -26.72 -0.18 -6.49
CA ALA A 359 -27.01 -1.61 -6.49
C ALA A 359 -26.15 -2.36 -5.46
N ILE A 360 -24.86 -2.00 -5.33
CA ILE A 360 -23.96 -2.60 -4.34
C ILE A 360 -24.42 -2.27 -2.92
N LEU A 361 -24.73 -1.01 -2.63
CA LEU A 361 -25.18 -0.56 -1.30
C LEU A 361 -26.53 -1.18 -0.89
N ALA A 362 -27.44 -1.38 -1.86
CA ALA A 362 -28.72 -2.04 -1.63
C ALA A 362 -28.61 -3.58 -1.54
N SER A 363 -27.46 -4.16 -1.89
CA SER A 363 -27.24 -5.60 -1.87
C SER A 363 -26.86 -6.11 -0.48
N GLY A 364 -27.02 -7.42 -0.25
CA GLY A 364 -26.41 -8.12 0.88
C GLY A 364 -24.91 -8.40 0.72
N GLY A 365 -24.26 -7.83 -0.30
CA GLY A 365 -22.88 -8.15 -0.70
C GLY A 365 -21.85 -7.90 0.40
N ARG A 366 -22.01 -6.83 1.18
CA ARG A 366 -21.13 -6.52 2.32
C ARG A 366 -21.08 -7.67 3.32
N ALA A 367 -22.23 -8.02 3.88
CA ALA A 367 -22.34 -9.08 4.88
C ALA A 367 -21.89 -10.44 4.33
N SER A 368 -22.13 -10.68 3.04
CA SER A 368 -21.70 -11.91 2.38
C SER A 368 -20.18 -12.03 2.30
N ILE A 369 -19.48 -10.98 1.87
CA ILE A 369 -18.01 -10.96 1.79
C ILE A 369 -17.39 -10.98 3.18
N GLU A 370 -17.93 -10.22 4.14
CA GLU A 370 -17.49 -10.27 5.54
C GLU A 370 -17.61 -11.70 6.12
N ALA A 371 -18.65 -12.45 5.75
CA ALA A 371 -18.82 -13.85 6.16
C ALA A 371 -17.82 -14.80 5.47
N LEU A 372 -17.44 -14.55 4.22
CA LEU A 372 -16.37 -15.32 3.55
C LEU A 372 -15.02 -15.08 4.23
N ILE A 373 -14.72 -13.82 4.60
CA ILE A 373 -13.49 -13.48 5.32
C ILE A 373 -13.48 -14.14 6.70
N ALA A 374 -14.61 -14.14 7.42
CA ALA A 374 -14.70 -14.80 8.72
C ALA A 374 -14.53 -16.33 8.63
N GLN A 375 -15.01 -16.96 7.54
CA GLN A 375 -14.78 -18.38 7.28
C GLN A 375 -13.31 -18.67 6.98
N ASP A 376 -12.64 -17.80 6.22
CA ASP A 376 -11.22 -17.90 5.99
C ASP A 376 -10.43 -17.78 7.31
N GLU A 377 -10.69 -16.71 8.05
CA GLU A 377 -10.06 -16.41 9.34
C GLU A 377 -10.17 -17.57 10.35
N ALA A 378 -11.28 -18.31 10.33
CA ALA A 378 -11.49 -19.47 11.20
C ALA A 378 -10.47 -20.60 10.94
N LEU A 379 -9.82 -20.62 9.77
CA LEU A 379 -8.77 -21.56 9.40
C LEU A 379 -7.35 -21.07 9.73
N ARG A 380 -7.21 -19.85 10.27
CA ARG A 380 -5.90 -19.30 10.66
C ARG A 380 -5.12 -20.24 11.58
N PRO A 381 -5.70 -20.87 12.62
CA PRO A 381 -4.93 -21.75 13.49
C PRO A 381 -4.31 -22.95 12.75
N GLN A 382 -5.04 -23.54 11.80
CA GLN A 382 -4.54 -24.64 10.96
C GLN A 382 -3.40 -24.16 10.05
N ALA A 383 -3.56 -22.96 9.50
CA ALA A 383 -2.61 -22.39 8.58
C ALA A 383 -1.31 -21.96 9.27
N GLU A 384 -1.41 -21.38 10.49
CA GLU A 384 -0.27 -21.13 11.37
C GLU A 384 0.42 -22.42 11.80
N ALA A 385 -0.34 -23.50 12.03
CA ALA A 385 0.25 -24.79 12.35
C ALA A 385 1.14 -25.30 11.21
N ILE A 386 0.71 -25.20 9.94
CA ILE A 386 1.50 -25.57 8.76
C ILE A 386 2.77 -24.71 8.65
N ALA A 387 2.65 -23.39 8.83
CA ALA A 387 3.81 -22.49 8.86
C ALA A 387 4.81 -22.84 9.97
N ASN A 388 4.32 -23.28 11.13
CA ASN A 388 5.16 -23.75 12.23
C ASN A 388 5.87 -25.07 11.89
N VAL A 389 5.27 -25.97 11.10
CA VAL A 389 5.96 -27.17 10.59
C VAL A 389 7.09 -26.77 9.64
N GLU A 390 6.85 -25.83 8.71
CA GLU A 390 7.90 -25.32 7.81
C GLU A 390 9.05 -24.71 8.63
N LYS A 391 8.73 -23.86 9.60
CA LYS A 391 9.72 -23.27 10.51
C LYS A 391 10.51 -24.35 11.26
N ALA A 392 9.84 -25.38 11.78
CA ALA A 392 10.50 -26.47 12.48
C ALA A 392 11.44 -27.25 11.56
N ALA A 393 10.99 -27.63 10.35
CA ALA A 393 11.80 -28.36 9.38
C ALA A 393 13.02 -27.55 8.91
N ARG A 394 12.84 -26.25 8.63
CA ARG A 394 13.94 -25.34 8.25
C ARG A 394 14.94 -25.17 9.39
N LEU A 395 14.49 -24.86 10.60
CA LEU A 395 15.40 -24.67 11.73
C LEU A 395 16.10 -25.99 12.12
N TYR A 396 15.45 -27.14 11.99
CA TYR A 396 16.08 -28.43 12.22
C TYR A 396 17.25 -28.71 11.24
N ARG A 397 17.09 -28.30 9.98
CA ARG A 397 18.13 -28.40 8.93
C ARG A 397 19.23 -27.35 9.09
N ASP A 398 18.85 -26.10 9.34
CA ASP A 398 19.69 -24.93 9.07
C ASP A 398 20.24 -24.24 10.33
N PHE A 399 19.54 -24.32 11.47
CA PHE A 399 19.78 -23.41 12.60
C PHE A 399 21.19 -23.56 13.20
N HIS A 400 21.70 -24.79 13.30
CA HIS A 400 23.07 -25.00 13.77
C HIS A 400 24.12 -24.37 12.85
N GLN A 401 23.93 -24.48 11.53
CA GLN A 401 24.83 -23.82 10.58
C GLN A 401 24.77 -22.29 10.73
N LEU A 402 23.58 -21.73 10.94
CA LEU A 402 23.42 -20.30 11.23
C LEU A 402 24.19 -19.90 12.49
N LEU A 403 24.06 -20.65 13.58
CA LEU A 403 24.79 -20.37 14.83
C LEU A 403 26.31 -20.44 14.62
N GLU A 404 26.81 -21.42 13.85
CA GLU A 404 28.24 -21.51 13.53
C GLU A 404 28.75 -20.41 12.60
N ASN A 405 27.86 -19.76 11.85
CA ASN A 405 28.18 -18.63 10.96
C ASN A 405 27.81 -17.27 11.54
N PHE A 406 27.23 -17.22 12.74
CA PHE A 406 26.82 -15.97 13.42
C PHE A 406 27.56 -15.80 14.75
N VAL A 407 27.50 -16.82 15.62
CA VAL A 407 28.08 -16.78 16.97
C VAL A 407 29.59 -17.01 16.90
N THR A 408 30.04 -18.01 16.13
CA THR A 408 31.44 -18.47 16.17
C THR A 408 32.22 -18.17 14.90
N PHE A 409 31.56 -18.03 13.74
CA PHE A 409 32.20 -17.98 12.43
C PHE A 409 33.13 -19.19 12.18
N ARG A 410 32.81 -20.35 12.76
CA ARG A 410 33.63 -21.56 12.70
C ARG A 410 33.91 -21.98 11.26
N ASP A 411 32.92 -21.90 10.39
CA ASP A 411 33.09 -22.29 8.97
C ASP A 411 34.11 -21.40 8.26
N PHE A 412 34.12 -20.10 8.56
CA PHE A 412 35.10 -19.15 8.02
C PHE A 412 36.51 -19.41 8.54
N TYR A 413 36.68 -19.59 9.84
CA TYR A 413 38.00 -19.75 10.45
C TYR A 413 38.62 -21.13 10.24
N THR A 414 37.80 -22.18 10.14
CA THR A 414 38.30 -23.55 9.96
C THR A 414 38.39 -23.98 8.50
N ARG A 415 37.74 -23.26 7.58
CA ARG A 415 37.66 -23.58 6.14
C ARG A 415 37.13 -24.98 5.85
N ARG A 416 36.38 -25.58 6.79
CA ARG A 416 35.76 -26.90 6.64
C ARG A 416 34.40 -26.86 5.94
N GLY A 417 33.81 -25.67 5.80
CA GLY A 417 32.58 -25.40 5.07
C GLY A 417 32.60 -24.02 4.41
N LYS A 418 31.62 -23.74 3.53
CA LYS A 418 31.42 -22.41 2.94
C LYS A 418 30.77 -21.50 3.99
N ALA A 419 31.40 -20.37 4.30
CA ALA A 419 30.84 -19.42 5.26
C ALA A 419 29.68 -18.65 4.64
N MET A 420 28.64 -18.36 5.43
CA MET A 420 27.40 -17.70 4.98
C MET A 420 27.61 -16.31 4.33
N PHE A 421 28.72 -15.64 4.64
CA PHE A 421 29.05 -14.31 4.13
C PHE A 421 30.11 -14.31 3.01
N GLN A 422 30.57 -15.49 2.56
CA GLN A 422 31.47 -15.59 1.42
C GLN A 422 30.70 -15.45 0.11
N ALA A 423 30.72 -14.26 -0.47
CA ALA A 423 30.16 -13.98 -1.79
C ALA A 423 31.24 -13.95 -2.88
N GLY A 424 30.99 -14.68 -3.97
CA GLY A 424 31.84 -14.69 -5.18
C GLY A 424 33.01 -15.68 -5.14
N THR A 425 33.65 -15.84 -6.30
CA THR A 425 34.87 -16.64 -6.50
C THR A 425 35.97 -15.68 -6.96
N LEU A 426 37.07 -15.59 -6.20
CA LEU A 426 38.24 -14.84 -6.64
C LEU A 426 38.92 -15.63 -7.77
N TYR A 427 38.83 -15.14 -9.00
CA TYR A 427 39.69 -15.59 -10.09
C TYR A 427 41.01 -14.84 -9.98
N LEU A 428 42.09 -15.54 -9.59
CA LEU A 428 43.46 -15.02 -9.56
C LEU A 428 44.18 -15.28 -10.88
#